data_AF-A0A660T7L8-F1
#
_entry.id   AF-A0A660T7L8-F1
#
_cell.length_a   1.000
_cell.length_b   1.000
_cell.length_c   1.000
_cell.angle_alpha   90.00
_cell.angle_beta   90.00
_cell.angle_gamma   90.00
#
_symmetry.space_group_name_H-M   'P 1'
#
loop_
_entity.id
_entity.type
_entity.pdbx_description
1 polymer ?
#
loop_
_entity_poly.entity_id
_entity_poly.type
_entity_poly.pdbx_seq_one_letter_code
_entity_poly.pdbx_strand_id
1 'polypeptide(L)'
;KMRKRLMEALDKGKWEDGLRRVDVGEWKETTKELMETRLSSGVEKAERKIVEFAEELLSYQDALKKKIEAMPDITLEDRIRRMETWIREMAKFKRTK
;
A
#
# COMPACT_ATOMS: atom_id res chain seq x y z
N LYS A 1 16.86 -17.89 -26.73
CA LYS A 1 18.26 -17.37 -26.68
C LYS A 1 18.76 -17.12 -25.24
N MET A 2 18.02 -16.39 -24.40
CA MET A 2 18.39 -16.14 -22.98
C MET A 2 18.49 -17.42 -22.13
N ARG A 3 17.46 -18.28 -22.15
CA ARG A 3 17.44 -19.55 -21.39
C ARG A 3 18.65 -20.44 -21.70
N LYS A 4 18.97 -20.64 -22.99
CA LYS A 4 20.14 -21.44 -23.42
C LYS A 4 21.45 -20.90 -22.85
N ARG A 5 21.66 -19.58 -22.91
CA ARG A 5 22.86 -18.92 -22.37
C ARG A 5 22.94 -18.99 -20.85
N LEU A 6 21.81 -19.00 -20.14
CA LEU A 6 21.75 -19.16 -18.69
C LEU A 6 22.15 -20.58 -18.29
N MET A 7 21.59 -21.60 -18.94
CA MET A 7 21.97 -22.99 -18.68
C MET A 7 23.45 -23.23 -18.97
N GLU A 8 23.98 -22.70 -20.09
CA GLU A 8 25.42 -22.77 -20.39
C GLU A 8 26.30 -22.07 -19.33
N ALA A 9 25.83 -21.01 -18.68
CA ALA A 9 26.57 -20.33 -17.62
C ALA A 9 26.53 -21.08 -16.28
N LEU A 10 25.45 -21.81 -16.03
CA LEU A 10 25.32 -22.72 -14.88
C LEU A 10 26.21 -23.96 -15.08
N ASP A 11 26.11 -24.61 -16.24
CA ASP A 11 26.90 -25.82 -16.58
C ASP A 11 28.41 -25.54 -16.57
N LYS A 12 28.83 -24.32 -16.94
CA LYS A 12 30.23 -23.89 -16.95
C LYS A 12 30.74 -23.37 -15.60
N GLY A 13 29.94 -23.44 -14.53
CA GLY A 13 30.33 -23.00 -13.19
C GLY A 13 30.50 -21.47 -13.02
N LYS A 14 30.38 -20.69 -14.10
CA LYS A 14 30.53 -19.22 -14.08
C LYS A 14 29.61 -18.54 -13.08
N TRP A 15 28.41 -19.10 -12.88
CA TRP A 15 27.46 -18.59 -11.90
C TRP A 15 27.92 -18.85 -10.46
N GLU A 16 28.39 -20.07 -10.17
CA GLU A 16 28.92 -20.45 -8.86
C GLU A 16 30.20 -19.67 -8.51
N ASP A 17 31.13 -19.54 -9.46
CA ASP A 17 32.34 -18.72 -9.31
C ASP A 17 32.03 -17.25 -9.08
N GLY A 18 30.95 -16.74 -9.69
CA GLY A 18 30.46 -15.38 -9.47
C GLY A 18 29.91 -15.18 -8.06
N LEU A 19 29.15 -16.15 -7.54
CA LEU A 19 28.63 -16.10 -6.17
C LEU A 19 29.71 -16.25 -5.11
N ARG A 20 30.73 -17.08 -5.35
CA ARG A 20 31.88 -17.23 -4.43
C ARG A 20 32.73 -15.96 -4.33
N ARG A 21 32.70 -15.09 -5.34
CA ARG A 21 33.41 -13.80 -5.33
C ARG A 21 32.71 -12.73 -4.50
N VAL A 22 31.42 -12.86 -4.26
CA VAL A 22 30.64 -11.90 -3.47
C VAL A 22 30.59 -12.42 -2.04
N ASP A 23 31.22 -11.69 -1.12
CA ASP A 23 31.12 -12.02 0.28
C ASP A 23 29.68 -11.81 0.79
N VAL A 24 29.17 -12.76 1.56
CA VAL A 24 27.80 -12.70 2.09
C VAL A 24 27.67 -11.56 3.11
N GLY A 25 28.74 -11.22 3.83
CA GLY A 25 28.80 -10.07 4.73
C GLY A 25 28.73 -8.76 3.96
N GLU A 26 29.58 -8.59 2.93
CA GLU A 26 29.56 -7.43 2.04
C GLU A 26 28.17 -7.22 1.40
N TRP A 27 27.57 -8.29 0.87
CA TRP A 27 26.22 -8.21 0.29
C TRP A 27 25.16 -7.76 1.30
N LYS A 28 25.23 -8.25 2.55
CA LYS A 28 24.30 -7.87 3.61
C LYS A 28 24.45 -6.40 3.99
N GLU A 29 25.68 -5.92 4.18
CA GLU A 29 25.94 -4.51 4.52
C GLU A 29 25.52 -3.58 3.39
N THR A 30 25.91 -3.86 2.14
CA THR A 30 25.47 -3.06 0.98
C THR A 30 23.94 -3.07 0.84
N THR A 31 23.29 -4.21 1.09
CA THR A 31 21.83 -4.30 1.05
C THR A 31 21.20 -3.45 2.15
N LYS A 32 21.75 -3.47 3.36
CA LYS A 32 21.27 -2.67 4.50
C LYS A 32 21.36 -1.17 4.21
N GLU A 33 22.50 -0.71 3.72
CA GLU A 33 22.73 0.69 3.33
C GLU A 33 21.76 1.14 2.21
N LEU A 34 21.61 0.32 1.17
CA LEU A 34 20.67 0.61 0.07
C LEU A 34 19.21 0.64 0.55
N MET A 35 18.85 -0.25 1.48
CA MET A 35 17.49 -0.35 2.01
C MET A 35 17.10 0.87 2.85
N GLU A 36 18.03 1.47 3.58
CA GLU A 36 17.77 2.69 4.35
C GLU A 36 17.30 3.84 3.44
N THR A 37 17.98 4.05 2.30
CA THR A 37 17.59 5.08 1.33
C THR A 37 16.29 4.72 0.58
N ARG A 38 16.15 3.45 0.20
CA ARG A 38 14.97 2.96 -0.54
C ARG A 38 13.70 2.96 0.29
N LEU A 39 13.80 2.67 1.59
CA LEU A 39 12.65 2.67 2.49
C LEU A 39 12.12 4.08 2.70
N SER A 40 13.00 5.04 3.03
CA SER A 40 12.61 6.44 3.22
C SER A 40 11.95 7.03 1.96
N SER A 41 12.57 6.84 0.79
CA SER A 41 11.97 7.28 -0.48
C SER A 41 10.68 6.53 -0.86
N GLY A 42 10.53 5.28 -0.40
CA GLY A 42 9.29 4.51 -0.53
C GLY A 42 8.16 5.08 0.32
N VAL A 43 8.47 5.50 1.56
CA VAL A 43 7.53 6.14 2.49
C VAL A 43 7.08 7.48 1.95
N GLU A 44 8.00 8.36 1.53
CA GLU A 44 7.66 9.67 0.93
C GLU A 44 6.76 9.52 -0.31
N LYS A 45 7.04 8.53 -1.16
CA LYS A 45 6.18 8.26 -2.33
C LYS A 45 4.81 7.70 -1.96
N ALA A 46 4.71 6.97 -0.85
CA ALA A 46 3.45 6.45 -0.35
C ALA A 46 2.63 7.53 0.37
N GLU A 47 3.28 8.51 1.00
CA GLU A 47 2.65 9.62 1.70
C GLU A 47 1.64 10.33 0.79
N ARG A 48 2.04 10.69 -0.43
CA ARG A 48 1.12 11.32 -1.38
C ARG A 48 -0.12 10.48 -1.66
N LYS A 49 0.03 9.16 -1.82
CA LYS A 49 -1.11 8.25 -2.05
C LYS A 49 -2.03 8.14 -0.84
N ILE A 50 -1.49 8.27 0.37
CA ILE A 50 -2.25 8.27 1.63
C ILE A 50 -3.01 9.60 1.75
N VAL A 51 -2.35 10.73 1.48
CA VAL A 51 -2.98 12.05 1.47
C VAL A 51 -4.13 12.11 0.46
N GLU A 52 -3.90 11.71 -0.79
CA GLU A 52 -4.94 11.64 -1.83
C GLU A 52 -6.12 10.76 -1.39
N PHE A 53 -5.85 9.57 -0.81
CA PHE A 53 -6.89 8.70 -0.28
C PHE A 53 -7.67 9.35 0.87
N ALA A 54 -6.97 10.03 1.79
CA ALA A 54 -7.59 10.71 2.92
C ALA A 54 -8.48 11.85 2.44
N GLU A 55 -8.06 12.64 1.45
CA GLU A 55 -8.87 13.70 0.86
C GLU A 55 -10.18 13.16 0.27
N GLU A 56 -10.11 12.08 -0.52
CA GLU A 56 -11.31 11.44 -1.08
C GLU A 56 -12.23 10.88 0.02
N LEU A 57 -11.66 10.18 1.00
CA LEU A 57 -12.42 9.55 2.08
C LEU A 57 -13.08 10.60 2.99
N LEU A 58 -12.35 11.63 3.39
CA LEU A 58 -12.85 12.68 4.28
C LEU A 58 -13.95 13.49 3.60
N SER A 59 -13.79 13.83 2.32
CA SER A 59 -14.84 14.50 1.54
C SER A 59 -16.12 13.66 1.48
N TYR A 60 -16.00 12.34 1.25
CA TYR A 60 -17.14 11.43 1.24
C TYR A 60 -17.80 11.33 2.62
N GLN A 61 -17.00 11.22 3.69
CA GLN A 61 -17.49 11.20 5.07
C GLN A 61 -18.24 12.48 5.43
N ASP A 62 -17.75 13.65 5.03
CA ASP A 62 -18.40 14.92 5.33
C ASP A 62 -19.74 15.07 4.60
N ALA A 63 -19.84 14.60 3.36
CA ALA A 63 -21.11 14.53 2.65
C ALA A 63 -22.10 13.57 3.35
N LEU A 64 -21.61 12.41 3.82
CA LEU A 64 -22.42 11.43 4.53
C LEU A 64 -22.87 11.92 5.92
N LYS A 65 -22.00 12.63 6.65
CA LYS A 65 -22.36 13.27 7.92
C LYS A 65 -23.51 14.25 7.75
N LYS A 66 -23.45 15.13 6.74
CA LYS A 66 -24.56 16.06 6.42
C LYS A 66 -25.87 15.31 6.15
N LYS A 67 -25.81 14.19 5.42
CA LYS A 67 -26.97 13.33 5.18
C LYS A 67 -27.52 12.74 6.48
N ILE A 68 -26.65 12.25 7.35
CA ILE A 68 -27.04 11.67 8.64
C ILE A 68 -27.61 12.76 9.56
N GLU A 69 -27.03 13.94 9.62
CA GLU A 69 -27.51 15.07 10.42
C GLU A 69 -28.95 15.48 10.06
N ALA A 70 -29.31 15.37 8.78
CA ALA A 70 -30.68 15.61 8.32
C ALA A 70 -31.68 14.49 8.68
N MET A 71 -31.23 13.34 9.19
CA MET A 71 -32.11 12.26 9.64
C MET A 71 -32.72 12.59 11.01
N PRO A 72 -33.91 12.06 11.33
CA PRO A 72 -34.45 12.11 12.69
C PRO A 72 -33.47 11.55 13.73
N ASP A 73 -33.54 12.06 14.96
CA ASP A 73 -32.71 11.61 16.11
C ASP A 73 -33.48 11.74 17.44
N ILE A 74 -34.73 11.28 17.45
CA ILE A 74 -35.62 11.41 18.61
C ILE A 74 -35.69 10.09 19.37
N THR A 75 -35.78 8.99 18.63
CA THR A 75 -35.96 7.63 19.18
C THR A 75 -34.66 6.83 19.18
N LEU A 76 -34.68 5.64 19.78
CA LEU A 76 -33.58 4.68 19.67
C LEU A 76 -33.47 4.15 18.24
N GLU A 77 -34.61 3.87 17.60
CA GLU A 77 -34.70 3.38 16.23
C GLU A 77 -34.12 4.39 15.23
N ASP A 78 -34.29 5.69 15.48
CA ASP A 78 -33.67 6.75 14.69
C ASP A 78 -32.13 6.68 14.78
N ARG A 79 -31.59 6.52 16.00
CA ARG A 79 -30.14 6.39 16.23
C ARG A 79 -29.56 5.14 15.57
N ILE A 80 -30.26 4.01 15.67
CA ILE A 80 -29.88 2.78 14.99
C ILE A 80 -29.87 3.00 13.48
N ARG A 81 -30.90 3.64 12.92
CA ARG A 81 -31.00 3.91 11.48
C ARG A 81 -29.89 4.83 10.98
N ARG A 82 -29.49 5.85 11.76
CA ARG A 82 -28.36 6.73 11.45
C ARG A 82 -27.05 5.94 11.36
N MET A 83 -26.80 5.06 12.33
CA MET A 83 -25.64 4.17 12.34
C MET A 83 -25.65 3.17 11.17
N GLU A 84 -26.79 2.53 10.90
CA GLU A 84 -26.93 1.62 9.74
C GLU A 84 -26.67 2.34 8.43
N THR A 85 -27.18 3.57 8.29
CA THR A 85 -26.96 4.41 7.10
C THR A 85 -25.48 4.73 6.94
N TRP A 86 -24.78 5.10 8.03
CA TRP A 86 -23.34 5.30 8.00
C TRP A 86 -22.60 4.08 7.47
N ILE A 87 -22.84 2.91 8.06
CA ILE A 87 -22.14 1.65 7.71
C ILE A 87 -22.42 1.27 6.25
N ARG A 88 -23.70 1.33 5.82
CA ARG A 88 -24.10 0.94 4.47
C ARG A 88 -23.56 1.88 3.41
N GLU A 89 -23.52 3.19 3.66
CA GLU A 89 -22.96 4.15 2.70
C GLU A 89 -21.43 4.10 2.68
N MET A 90 -20.77 3.98 3.84
CA MET A 90 -19.31 3.78 3.89
C MET A 90 -18.88 2.51 3.13
N ALA A 91 -19.67 1.44 3.13
CA ALA A 91 -19.40 0.24 2.34
C ALA A 91 -19.48 0.46 0.81
N LYS A 92 -20.14 1.54 0.36
CA LYS A 92 -20.21 1.93 -1.05
C LYS A 92 -19.07 2.84 -1.48
N PHE A 93 -18.29 3.38 -0.55
CA PHE A 93 -17.14 4.22 -0.88
C PHE A 93 -16.19 3.45 -1.81
N LYS A 94 -15.87 4.08 -2.93
CA LYS A 94 -14.91 3.56 -3.91
C LYS A 94 -13.98 4.68 -4.28
N ARG A 95 -12.68 4.42 -4.18
CA ARG A 95 -11.64 5.35 -4.60
C ARG A 95 -11.72 5.59 -6.10
N THR A 96 -11.61 6.84 -6.50
CA THR A 96 -11.48 7.25 -7.90
C THR A 96 -10.01 7.16 -8.28
N LYS A 97 -9.73 6.52 -9.40
CA LYS A 97 -8.40 6.02 -9.76
C LYS A 97 -7.40 7.13 -10.07
#